data_AF-A0AAD6NV75-F1
#
_entry.id   AF-A0AAD6NV75-F1
#
_cell.length_a   1.000
_cell.length_b   1.000
_cell.length_c   1.000
_cell.angle_alpha   90.00
_cell.angle_beta   90.00
_cell.angle_gamma   90.00
#
_symmetry.space_group_name_H-M   'P 1'
#
loop_
_entity.id
_entity.type
_entity.pdbx_description
1 polymer ?
#
loop_
_entity_poly.entity_id
_entity_poly.type
_entity_poly.pdbx_seq_one_letter_code
_entity_poly.pdbx_strand_id
1 'polypeptide(L)'
;MPIAQVIELIYKIFGPYGMKVPQLIPSRIRLLSCSRSFNCSKAKDRLGYAPIVPLEEGLKRTLESYPHLRVENQPKREGPSKASICLGSGKVADTLLWKDKKQTLITLLVLVAIYYNFIASQSTIVTAASKLLLVVSIFLFIHGNLPEKVFGYTIEKIPISYFILSEERSHQTALSVASSWNAAVNVLKSLCKGNDWSLFLKVVISLLILSFLGAIPFQTLFIIGLPVAFAAFYLYEKNEQAIDSMFLEALSLVCKMKSDITKKVAGSKKKD
;
A
#
# COMPACT_ATOMS: atom_id res chain seq x y z
N MET A 1 34.76 -2.09 -20.70
CA MET A 1 33.55 -2.14 -21.55
C MET A 1 33.80 -3.07 -22.73
N PRO A 2 33.46 -4.36 -22.61
CA PRO A 2 33.80 -5.36 -23.62
C PRO A 2 33.06 -5.12 -24.94
N ILE A 3 31.80 -4.68 -24.90
CA ILE A 3 30.96 -4.43 -26.08
C ILE A 3 31.55 -3.35 -27.00
N ALA A 4 32.04 -2.25 -26.43
CA ALA A 4 32.62 -1.14 -27.20
C ALA A 4 33.94 -1.53 -27.88
N GLN A 5 34.75 -2.38 -27.24
CA GLN A 5 35.99 -2.90 -27.81
C GLN A 5 35.71 -3.84 -28.99
N VAL A 6 34.66 -4.66 -28.90
CA VAL A 6 34.22 -5.52 -30.01
C VAL A 6 33.77 -4.67 -31.21
N ILE A 7 32.99 -3.61 -30.98
CA ILE A 7 32.52 -2.71 -32.04
C ILE A 7 33.69 -1.97 -32.70
N GLU A 8 34.68 -1.54 -31.93
CA GLU A 8 35.89 -0.90 -32.46
C GLU A 8 36.71 -1.88 -33.32
N LEU A 9 36.80 -3.14 -32.92
CA LEU A 9 37.51 -4.18 -33.65
C LEU A 9 36.81 -4.52 -34.98
N ILE A 10 35.48 -4.60 -34.97
CA ILE A 10 34.65 -4.73 -36.18
C ILE A 10 34.88 -3.53 -37.12
N TYR A 11 34.85 -2.30 -36.58
CA TYR A 11 35.09 -1.10 -37.38
C TYR A 11 36.50 -1.08 -37.99
N LYS A 12 37.52 -1.56 -37.29
CA LYS A 12 38.89 -1.62 -37.81
C LYS A 12 39.03 -2.60 -38.99
N ILE A 13 38.26 -3.70 -38.97
CA ILE A 13 38.24 -4.71 -40.03
C ILE A 13 37.44 -4.21 -41.24
N PHE A 14 36.28 -3.60 -41.01
CA PHE A 14 35.35 -3.23 -42.07
C PHE A 14 35.41 -1.75 -42.52
N GLY A 15 36.18 -0.91 -41.81
CA GLY A 15 36.38 0.50 -42.13
C GLY A 15 36.94 0.76 -43.53
N PRO A 16 37.94 0.00 -44.02
CA PRO A 16 38.44 0.12 -45.40
C PRO A 16 37.39 -0.20 -46.47
N TYR A 17 36.32 -0.92 -46.09
CA TYR A 17 35.21 -1.31 -46.98
C TYR A 17 34.03 -0.32 -46.92
N GLY A 18 34.26 0.91 -46.43
CA GLY A 18 33.26 1.99 -46.47
C GLY A 18 32.25 1.97 -45.32
N MET A 19 32.51 1.23 -44.24
CA MET A 19 31.65 1.24 -43.05
C MET A 19 31.67 2.62 -42.38
N LYS A 20 30.48 3.16 -42.06
CA LYS A 20 30.35 4.43 -41.32
C LYS A 20 30.85 4.28 -39.89
N VAL A 21 31.47 5.34 -39.36
CA VAL A 21 32.03 5.36 -38.00
C VAL A 21 30.93 5.10 -36.96
N PRO A 22 31.05 4.05 -36.12
CA PRO A 22 30.06 3.76 -35.09
C PRO A 22 30.06 4.82 -33.98
N GLN A 23 28.93 4.94 -33.28
CA GLN A 23 28.76 5.87 -32.16
C GLN A 23 29.43 5.35 -30.87
N LEU A 24 29.46 4.04 -30.69
CA LEU A 24 29.89 3.34 -29.47
C LEU A 24 31.36 2.90 -29.52
N ILE A 25 32.28 3.85 -29.71
CA ILE A 25 33.73 3.60 -29.66
C ILE A 25 34.23 3.86 -28.23
N PRO A 26 35.18 3.08 -27.69
CA PRO A 26 35.70 3.27 -26.33
C PRO A 26 36.21 4.69 -26.06
N SER A 27 36.85 5.32 -27.05
CA SER A 27 37.31 6.72 -26.96
C SER A 27 36.15 7.72 -26.84
N ARG A 28 35.08 7.53 -27.64
CA ARG A 28 33.86 8.35 -27.55
C ARG A 28 33.16 8.17 -26.21
N ILE A 29 33.02 6.94 -25.75
CA ILE A 29 32.39 6.64 -24.46
C ILE A 29 33.19 7.30 -23.33
N ARG A 30 34.52 7.24 -23.38
CA ARG A 30 35.38 7.92 -22.40
C ARG A 30 35.22 9.44 -22.44
N LEU A 31 35.07 10.04 -23.62
CA LEU A 31 34.83 11.47 -23.76
C LEU A 31 33.45 11.89 -23.24
N LEU A 32 32.43 11.05 -23.44
CA LEU A 32 31.06 11.28 -23.00
C LEU A 32 30.88 11.01 -21.50
N SER A 33 31.63 10.06 -20.93
CA SER A 33 31.56 9.70 -19.52
C SER A 33 32.32 10.66 -18.61
N CYS A 34 33.30 11.41 -19.15
CA CYS A 34 33.94 12.48 -18.42
C CYS A 34 32.94 13.62 -18.17
N SER A 35 32.55 13.82 -16.92
CA SER A 35 31.81 15.00 -16.51
C SER A 35 32.66 16.24 -16.76
N ARG A 36 32.28 17.04 -17.77
CA ARG A 36 32.89 18.36 -17.98
C ARG A 36 32.11 19.37 -17.16
N SER A 37 32.61 19.69 -15.98
CA SER A 37 32.20 20.91 -15.29
C SER A 37 32.88 22.10 -15.97
N PHE A 38 32.10 22.94 -16.64
CA PHE A 38 32.62 24.18 -17.21
C PHE A 38 32.51 25.28 -16.17
N ASN A 39 33.65 25.93 -15.87
CA ASN A 39 33.68 27.08 -14.97
C ASN A 39 33.69 28.36 -15.80
N CYS A 40 32.63 29.15 -15.66
CA CYS A 40 32.44 30.41 -16.38
C CYS A 40 33.54 31.44 -16.08
N SER A 41 34.17 31.41 -14.89
CA SER A 41 35.26 32.34 -14.57
C SER A 41 36.52 32.06 -15.40
N LYS A 42 36.95 30.79 -15.48
CA LYS A 42 38.10 30.39 -16.31
C LYS A 42 37.87 30.64 -17.80
N ALA A 43 36.62 30.54 -18.27
CA ALA A 43 36.28 30.84 -19.67
C ALA A 43 36.43 32.34 -19.97
N LYS A 44 36.03 33.20 -19.04
CA LYS A 44 36.22 34.65 -19.14
C LYS A 44 37.70 35.02 -19.23
N ASP A 45 38.52 34.46 -18.33
CA ASP A 45 39.96 34.77 -18.28
C ASP A 45 40.74 34.25 -19.49
N ARG A 46 40.40 33.04 -19.98
CA ARG A 46 41.17 32.37 -21.05
C ARG A 46 40.68 32.65 -22.45
N LEU A 47 39.38 32.89 -22.62
CA LEU A 47 38.74 33.05 -23.94
C LEU A 47 38.24 34.48 -24.16
N GLY A 48 38.40 35.38 -23.18
CA GLY A 48 37.85 36.73 -23.25
C GLY A 48 36.33 36.77 -23.32
N TYR A 49 35.66 35.69 -22.91
CA TYR A 49 34.22 35.55 -23.03
C TYR A 49 33.50 36.55 -22.11
N ALA A 50 32.70 37.44 -22.69
CA ALA A 50 31.78 38.31 -21.97
C ALA A 50 30.34 37.83 -22.23
N PRO A 51 29.55 37.49 -21.19
CA PRO A 51 28.17 37.09 -21.38
C PRO A 51 27.34 38.26 -21.92
N ILE A 52 26.62 38.00 -23.02
CA ILE A 52 25.76 38.98 -23.70
C ILE A 52 24.52 39.34 -22.86
N VAL A 53 24.10 38.42 -21.99
CA VAL A 53 22.89 38.51 -21.19
C VAL A 53 23.25 38.29 -19.73
N PRO A 54 22.69 39.07 -18.77
CA PRO A 54 22.90 38.83 -17.35
C PRO A 54 22.40 37.44 -16.93
N LEU A 55 23.03 36.86 -15.89
CA LEU A 55 22.79 35.48 -15.46
C LEU A 55 21.32 35.19 -15.15
N GLU A 56 20.65 36.13 -14.47
CA GLU A 56 19.24 35.99 -14.07
C GLU A 56 18.31 35.91 -15.28
N GLU A 57 18.55 36.75 -16.29
CA GLU A 57 17.77 36.75 -17.52
C GLU A 57 18.07 35.50 -18.37
N GLY A 58 19.33 35.06 -18.42
CA GLY A 58 19.71 33.80 -19.05
C GLY A 58 19.02 32.60 -18.39
N LEU A 59 18.97 32.57 -17.05
CA LEU A 59 18.28 31.53 -16.29
C LEU A 59 16.78 31.53 -16.59
N LYS A 60 16.16 32.72 -16.62
CA LYS A 60 14.74 32.88 -16.95
C LYS A 60 14.42 32.37 -18.35
N ARG A 61 15.18 32.77 -19.37
CA ARG A 61 15.00 32.30 -20.76
C ARG A 61 15.23 30.79 -20.88
N THR A 62 16.15 30.22 -20.12
CA THR A 62 16.39 28.78 -20.07
C THR A 62 15.18 28.05 -19.47
N LEU A 63 14.65 28.53 -18.35
CA LEU A 63 13.43 27.98 -17.73
C LEU A 63 12.18 28.15 -18.61
N GLU A 64 12.13 29.20 -19.44
CA GLU A 64 11.11 29.40 -20.48
C GLU A 64 11.26 28.39 -21.62
N SER A 65 12.48 28.11 -22.07
CA SER A 65 12.76 27.18 -23.17
C SER A 65 12.58 25.70 -22.80
N TYR A 66 12.76 25.34 -21.52
CA TYR A 66 12.65 23.97 -21.03
C TYR A 66 11.46 23.79 -20.07
N PRO A 67 10.20 23.88 -20.57
CA PRO A 67 9.03 23.75 -19.71
C PRO A 67 8.96 22.39 -19.02
N HIS A 68 9.40 21.30 -19.66
CA HIS A 68 9.38 19.95 -19.10
C HIS A 68 10.34 19.72 -17.93
N LEU A 69 11.34 20.59 -17.73
CA LEU A 69 12.26 20.52 -16.59
C LEU A 69 11.77 21.34 -15.38
N ARG A 70 10.68 22.10 -15.53
CA ARG A 70 10.10 22.81 -14.39
C ARG A 70 9.52 21.81 -13.41
N VAL A 71 9.88 21.99 -12.14
CA VAL A 71 9.31 21.25 -11.00
C VAL A 71 7.78 21.38 -10.97
N GLU A 72 7.22 22.47 -11.51
CA GLU A 72 5.78 22.69 -11.62
C GLU A 72 5.06 21.77 -12.62
N ASN A 73 5.76 21.23 -13.62
CA ASN A 73 5.21 20.34 -14.65
C ASN A 73 5.41 18.84 -14.32
N GLN A 74 5.92 18.51 -13.13
CA GLN A 74 5.60 17.21 -12.55
C GLN A 74 4.08 17.11 -12.53
N PRO A 75 3.46 16.01 -12.99
CA PRO A 75 2.01 15.88 -13.06
C PRO A 75 1.42 16.15 -11.67
N LYS A 76 0.99 17.39 -11.42
CA LYS A 76 0.28 17.77 -10.21
C LYS A 76 -1.02 16.98 -10.27
N ARG A 77 -1.14 16.08 -9.31
CA ARG A 77 -2.19 15.07 -9.20
C ARG A 77 -3.57 15.74 -9.24
N GLU A 78 -4.24 15.66 -10.38
CA GLU A 78 -5.62 16.10 -10.56
C GLU A 78 -6.56 15.01 -10.01
N GLY A 79 -6.70 14.94 -8.69
CA GLY A 79 -7.70 14.09 -8.03
C GLY A 79 -7.27 13.47 -6.70
N PRO A 80 -8.23 12.96 -5.91
CA PRO A 80 -7.97 12.25 -4.66
C PRO A 80 -7.10 11.00 -4.91
N SER A 81 -6.19 10.69 -3.98
CA SER A 81 -5.29 9.53 -4.08
C SER A 81 -6.08 8.22 -4.19
N LYS A 82 -5.65 7.26 -5.03
CA LYS A 82 -6.35 5.95 -5.14
C LYS A 82 -6.37 5.21 -3.80
N ALA A 83 -5.33 5.40 -2.99
CA ALA A 83 -5.31 4.92 -1.60
C ALA A 83 -6.42 5.54 -0.75
N SER A 84 -6.69 6.84 -0.89
CA SER A 84 -7.82 7.47 -0.18
C SER A 84 -9.17 6.93 -0.63
N ILE A 85 -9.34 6.61 -1.91
CA ILE A 85 -10.57 5.98 -2.44
C ILE A 85 -10.71 4.56 -1.89
N CYS A 86 -9.62 3.77 -1.87
CA CYS A 86 -9.61 2.41 -1.32
C CYS A 86 -9.94 2.39 0.18
N LEU A 87 -9.48 3.39 0.93
CA LEU A 87 -9.75 3.57 2.36
C LEU A 87 -11.14 4.18 2.65
N GLY A 88 -11.98 4.41 1.63
CA GLY A 88 -13.36 4.89 1.80
C GLY A 88 -13.50 6.42 1.89
N SER A 89 -12.50 7.17 1.41
CA SER A 89 -12.52 8.63 1.19
C SER A 89 -13.14 9.46 2.34
N GLY A 90 -12.83 9.08 3.58
CA GLY A 90 -13.35 9.74 4.77
C GLY A 90 -12.27 10.02 5.82
N LYS A 91 -12.69 10.40 7.03
CA LYS A 91 -11.78 10.75 8.15
C LYS A 91 -10.71 9.68 8.42
N VAL A 92 -11.05 8.40 8.29
CA VAL A 92 -10.09 7.30 8.49
C VAL A 92 -8.98 7.34 7.43
N ALA A 93 -9.34 7.56 6.16
CA ALA A 93 -8.38 7.67 5.07
C ALA A 93 -7.43 8.85 5.29
N ASP A 94 -7.97 10.01 5.69
CA ASP A 94 -7.17 11.21 5.95
C ASP A 94 -6.26 11.04 7.19
N THR A 95 -6.69 10.25 8.19
CA THR A 95 -5.84 9.89 9.33
C THR A 95 -4.74 8.87 8.98
N LEU A 96 -5.02 7.90 8.11
CA LEU A 96 -4.03 6.90 7.72
C LEU A 96 -2.97 7.50 6.78
N LEU A 97 -3.38 8.42 5.91
CA LEU A 97 -2.55 9.14 4.95
C LEU A 97 -1.84 10.37 5.53
N TRP A 98 -1.95 10.61 6.85
CA TRP A 98 -1.27 11.72 7.53
C TRP A 98 -1.63 13.13 7.00
N LYS A 99 -2.80 13.31 6.39
CA LYS A 99 -3.24 14.61 5.90
C LYS A 99 -3.52 15.60 7.04
N ASP A 100 -4.22 15.14 8.07
CA ASP A 100 -4.55 15.95 9.26
C ASP A 100 -3.70 15.60 10.48
N LYS A 101 -2.51 16.19 10.58
CA LYS A 101 -1.52 15.87 11.64
C LYS A 101 -2.09 15.87 13.06
N LYS A 102 -3.03 16.75 13.39
CA LYS A 102 -3.64 16.80 14.74
C LYS A 102 -4.57 15.61 14.98
N GLN A 103 -5.43 15.29 14.01
CA GLN A 103 -6.33 14.14 14.13
C GLN A 103 -5.56 12.83 14.08
N THR A 104 -4.53 12.73 13.23
CA THR A 104 -3.69 11.54 13.13
C THR A 104 -2.96 11.27 14.44
N LEU A 105 -2.42 12.31 15.09
CA LEU A 105 -1.78 12.19 16.41
C LEU A 105 -2.76 11.80 17.51
N ILE A 106 -3.97 12.38 17.54
CA ILE A 106 -5.00 12.00 18.51
C ILE A 106 -5.39 10.53 18.31
N THR A 107 -5.66 10.12 17.07
CA THR A 107 -6.01 8.73 16.76
C THR A 107 -4.87 7.78 17.11
N LEU A 108 -3.62 8.14 16.81
CA LEU A 108 -2.44 7.36 17.19
C LEU A 108 -2.34 7.22 18.71
N LEU A 109 -2.58 8.31 19.46
CA LEU A 109 -2.52 8.31 20.92
C LEU A 109 -3.62 7.44 21.54
N VAL A 110 -4.85 7.52 21.01
CA VAL A 110 -5.95 6.61 21.37
C VAL A 110 -5.57 5.17 21.06
N LEU A 111 -4.98 4.91 19.89
CA LEU A 111 -4.59 3.56 19.48
C LEU A 111 -3.45 2.99 20.32
N VAL A 112 -2.49 3.83 20.75
CA VAL A 112 -1.44 3.49 21.70
C VAL A 112 -2.02 3.24 23.09
N ALA A 113 -3.00 4.03 23.52
CA ALA A 113 -3.69 3.80 24.79
C ALA A 113 -4.46 2.47 24.79
N ILE A 114 -5.14 2.14 23.69
CA ILE A 114 -5.77 0.84 23.47
C ILE A 114 -4.70 -0.26 23.51
N TYR A 115 -3.60 -0.11 22.78
CA TYR A 115 -2.50 -1.06 22.80
C TYR A 115 -1.97 -1.31 24.22
N TYR A 116 -1.75 -0.26 25.01
CA TYR A 116 -1.21 -0.42 26.35
C TYR A 116 -2.21 -1.11 27.29
N ASN A 117 -3.49 -0.75 27.21
CA ASN A 117 -4.54 -1.34 28.04
C ASN A 117 -4.83 -2.81 27.70
N PHE A 118 -4.77 -3.18 26.41
CA PHE A 118 -5.22 -4.50 25.94
C PHE A 118 -4.08 -5.46 25.57
N ILE A 119 -2.96 -4.96 25.05
CA ILE A 119 -1.93 -5.76 24.38
C ILE A 119 -0.63 -5.79 25.21
N ALA A 120 -0.21 -4.67 25.81
CA ALA A 120 1.00 -4.61 26.64
C ALA A 120 0.87 -5.42 27.94
N SER A 121 -0.34 -5.61 28.46
CA SER A 121 -0.64 -6.42 29.66
C SER A 121 -0.40 -7.93 29.48
N GLN A 122 0.12 -8.40 28.34
CA GLN A 122 0.24 -9.84 27.98
C GLN A 122 -1.07 -10.62 28.12
N SER A 123 -2.22 -9.93 28.07
CA SER A 123 -3.53 -10.56 28.20
C SER A 123 -3.87 -11.38 26.96
N THR A 124 -4.40 -12.60 27.16
CA THR A 124 -5.06 -13.35 26.09
C THR A 124 -6.24 -12.56 25.53
N ILE A 125 -6.66 -12.85 24.28
CA ILE A 125 -7.81 -12.21 23.62
C ILE A 125 -9.04 -12.22 24.52
N VAL A 126 -9.25 -13.32 25.25
CA VAL A 126 -10.36 -13.49 26.19
C VAL A 126 -10.28 -12.47 27.33
N THR A 127 -9.09 -12.27 27.91
CA THR A 127 -8.87 -11.29 28.98
C THR A 127 -9.06 -9.87 28.48
N ALA A 128 -8.59 -9.57 27.27
CA ALA A 128 -8.80 -8.29 26.61
C ALA A 128 -10.30 -8.01 26.36
N ALA A 129 -11.02 -8.98 25.79
CA ALA A 129 -12.47 -8.87 25.56
C ALA A 129 -13.24 -8.70 26.87
N SER A 130 -12.87 -9.42 27.93
CA SER A 130 -13.47 -9.29 29.25
C SER A 130 -13.25 -7.89 29.85
N LYS A 131 -12.02 -7.36 29.80
CA LYS A 131 -11.72 -5.99 30.24
C LYS A 131 -12.51 -4.95 29.44
N LEU A 132 -12.62 -5.12 28.12
CA LEU A 132 -13.40 -4.21 27.27
C LEU A 132 -14.87 -4.22 27.67
N LEU A 133 -15.44 -5.42 27.83
CA LEU A 133 -16.83 -5.61 28.22
C LEU A 133 -17.10 -5.05 29.62
N LEU A 134 -16.14 -5.17 30.54
CA LEU A 134 -16.18 -4.56 31.87
C LEU A 134 -16.16 -3.03 31.77
N VAL A 135 -15.27 -2.44 30.99
CA VAL A 135 -15.20 -0.97 30.79
C VAL A 135 -16.50 -0.45 30.18
N VAL A 136 -17.05 -1.14 29.18
CA VAL A 136 -18.35 -0.80 28.57
C VAL A 136 -19.47 -0.92 29.59
N SER A 137 -19.47 -1.97 30.41
CA SER A 137 -20.48 -2.15 31.46
C SER A 137 -20.41 -1.05 32.53
N ILE A 138 -19.20 -0.69 33.00
CA ILE A 138 -19.00 0.44 33.92
C ILE A 138 -19.44 1.75 33.28
N PHE A 139 -19.09 1.98 32.02
CA PHE A 139 -19.51 3.18 31.29
C PHE A 139 -21.04 3.27 31.17
N LEU A 140 -21.70 2.20 30.76
CA LEU A 140 -23.16 2.13 30.69
C LEU A 140 -23.80 2.29 32.07
N PHE A 141 -23.20 1.72 33.11
CA PHE A 141 -23.67 1.86 34.49
C PHE A 141 -23.57 3.32 34.97
N ILE A 142 -22.43 3.98 34.76
CA ILE A 142 -22.24 5.38 35.09
C ILE A 142 -23.25 6.23 34.31
N HIS A 143 -23.35 6.04 32.99
CA HIS A 143 -24.29 6.77 32.15
C HIS A 143 -25.75 6.56 32.56
N GLY A 144 -26.13 5.34 32.97
CA GLY A 144 -27.48 5.02 33.44
C GLY A 144 -27.82 5.66 34.79
N ASN A 145 -26.82 5.82 35.68
CA ASN A 145 -26.99 6.44 36.99
C ASN A 145 -26.85 7.97 37.00
N LEU A 146 -26.35 8.59 35.92
CA LEU A 146 -26.17 10.05 35.88
C LEU A 146 -27.53 10.78 35.85
N PRO A 147 -27.70 11.84 36.66
CA PRO A 147 -28.86 12.72 36.58
C PRO A 147 -28.94 13.42 35.21
N GLU A 148 -30.15 13.76 34.76
CA GLU A 148 -30.37 14.45 33.46
C GLU A 148 -29.76 15.85 33.40
N LYS A 149 -29.44 16.41 34.58
CA LYS A 149 -28.80 17.71 34.74
C LYS A 149 -27.58 17.53 35.63
N VAL A 150 -26.40 17.58 35.03
CA VAL A 150 -25.13 17.61 35.75
C VAL A 150 -24.39 18.86 35.30
N PHE A 151 -24.10 19.77 36.24
CA PHE A 151 -23.33 21.00 35.99
C PHE A 151 -23.84 21.87 34.81
N GLY A 152 -25.16 21.99 34.63
CA GLY A 152 -25.75 22.89 33.62
C GLY A 152 -25.76 22.36 32.18
N TYR A 153 -25.27 21.14 31.94
CA TYR A 153 -25.38 20.46 30.65
C TYR A 153 -26.48 19.37 30.72
N THR A 154 -27.37 19.34 29.73
CA THR A 154 -28.38 18.28 29.56
C THR A 154 -27.72 17.08 28.91
N ILE A 155 -27.51 16.01 29.69
CA ILE A 155 -26.95 14.76 29.18
C ILE A 155 -28.10 13.98 28.53
N GLU A 156 -27.99 13.70 27.24
CA GLU A 156 -28.96 12.89 26.50
C GLU A 156 -28.88 11.44 27.01
N LYS A 157 -29.87 11.04 27.81
CA LYS A 157 -29.96 9.66 28.31
C LYS A 157 -30.23 8.73 27.14
N ILE A 158 -29.48 7.62 27.08
CA ILE A 158 -29.73 6.54 26.12
C ILE A 158 -31.16 6.01 26.38
N PRO A 159 -32.08 6.09 25.40
CA PRO A 159 -33.46 5.69 25.63
C PRO A 159 -33.54 4.17 25.81
N ILE A 160 -34.42 3.76 26.74
CA ILE A 160 -34.62 2.36 27.15
C ILE A 160 -35.01 1.46 25.96
N SER A 161 -35.59 2.04 24.91
CA SER A 161 -35.94 1.35 23.66
C SER A 161 -34.75 0.67 22.96
N TYR A 162 -33.50 1.14 23.14
CA TYR A 162 -32.33 0.46 22.59
C TYR A 162 -32.01 -0.87 23.31
N PHE A 163 -32.43 -1.01 24.58
CA PHE A 163 -32.23 -2.23 25.37
C PHE A 163 -33.41 -3.21 25.27
N ILE A 164 -34.57 -2.75 24.79
CA ILE A 164 -35.73 -3.60 24.52
C ILE A 164 -35.52 -4.27 23.16
N LEU A 165 -34.95 -5.46 23.19
CA LEU A 165 -34.82 -6.29 22.01
C LEU A 165 -36.20 -6.84 21.63
N SER A 166 -36.70 -6.46 20.46
CA SER A 166 -37.96 -7.00 19.93
C SER A 166 -37.87 -8.52 19.77
N GLU A 167 -38.91 -9.23 20.21
CA GLU A 167 -38.99 -10.70 20.16
C GLU A 167 -38.71 -11.24 18.75
N GLU A 168 -39.22 -10.56 17.73
CA GLU A 168 -39.00 -10.88 16.32
C GLU A 168 -37.51 -10.80 15.94
N ARG A 169 -36.80 -9.76 16.40
CA ARG A 169 -35.36 -9.58 16.14
C ARG A 169 -34.52 -10.63 16.85
N SER A 170 -34.86 -10.95 18.10
CA SER A 170 -34.16 -12.01 18.84
C SER A 170 -34.41 -13.38 18.24
N HIS A 171 -35.66 -13.67 17.84
CA HIS A 171 -36.04 -14.95 17.26
C HIS A 171 -35.35 -15.15 15.89
N GLN A 172 -35.36 -14.14 15.01
CA GLN A 172 -34.62 -14.17 13.75
C GLN A 172 -33.11 -14.36 13.97
N THR A 173 -32.53 -13.68 14.95
CA THR A 173 -31.10 -13.83 15.29
C THR A 173 -30.81 -15.25 15.78
N ALA A 174 -31.64 -15.80 16.67
CA ALA A 174 -31.50 -17.16 17.18
C ALA A 174 -31.63 -18.20 16.07
N LEU A 175 -32.60 -18.05 15.17
CA LEU A 175 -32.74 -18.92 13.98
C LEU A 175 -31.54 -18.81 13.04
N SER A 176 -30.99 -17.61 12.84
CA SER A 176 -29.80 -17.40 12.01
C SER A 176 -28.57 -18.08 12.62
N VAL A 177 -28.37 -17.95 13.93
CA VAL A 177 -27.27 -18.64 14.64
C VAL A 177 -27.46 -20.16 14.59
N ALA A 178 -28.67 -20.65 14.85
CA ALA A 178 -28.96 -22.08 14.81
C ALA A 178 -28.77 -22.67 13.41
N SER A 179 -29.24 -21.98 12.37
CA SER A 179 -29.05 -22.41 10.97
C SER A 179 -27.57 -22.38 10.55
N SER A 180 -26.81 -21.36 10.95
CA SER A 180 -25.36 -21.29 10.72
C SER A 180 -24.63 -22.44 11.42
N TRP A 181 -24.97 -22.72 12.69
CA TRP A 181 -24.43 -23.84 13.43
C TRP A 181 -24.74 -25.19 12.77
N ASN A 182 -26.00 -25.41 12.40
CA ASN A 182 -26.42 -26.64 11.71
C ASN A 182 -25.71 -26.80 10.36
N ALA A 183 -25.49 -25.71 9.62
CA ALA A 183 -24.72 -25.74 8.38
C ALA A 183 -23.26 -26.15 8.65
N ALA A 184 -22.60 -25.56 9.65
CA ALA A 184 -21.23 -25.91 10.02
C ALA A 184 -21.10 -27.39 10.45
N VAL A 185 -22.03 -27.88 11.27
CA VAL A 185 -22.08 -29.30 11.69
C VAL A 185 -22.31 -30.23 10.50
N ASN A 186 -23.18 -29.86 9.56
CA ASN A 186 -23.41 -30.65 8.35
C ASN A 186 -22.16 -30.72 7.45
N VAL A 187 -21.41 -29.61 7.33
CA VAL A 187 -20.12 -29.58 6.62
C VAL A 187 -19.09 -30.47 7.32
N LEU A 188 -19.03 -30.45 8.65
CA LEU A 188 -18.13 -31.33 9.40
C LEU A 188 -18.53 -32.81 9.22
N LYS A 189 -19.83 -33.12 9.21
CA LYS A 189 -20.34 -34.47 8.98
C LYS A 189 -20.04 -34.97 7.57
N SER A 190 -20.16 -34.13 6.54
CA SER A 190 -19.78 -34.51 5.16
C SER A 190 -18.27 -34.73 5.04
N LEU A 191 -17.47 -33.94 5.75
CA LEU A 191 -16.02 -34.10 5.86
C LEU A 191 -15.64 -35.46 6.46
N CYS A 192 -16.27 -35.86 7.57
CA CYS A 192 -16.02 -37.15 8.22
C CYS A 192 -16.45 -38.35 7.37
N LYS A 193 -17.47 -38.19 6.53
CA LYS A 193 -17.89 -39.24 5.57
C LYS A 193 -16.94 -39.38 4.38
N GLY A 194 -16.03 -38.43 4.18
CA GLY A 194 -15.03 -38.47 3.11
C GLY A 194 -15.59 -38.32 1.69
N ASN A 195 -16.85 -37.93 1.55
CA ASN A 195 -17.54 -37.96 0.26
C ASN A 195 -17.10 -36.83 -0.68
N ASP A 196 -16.62 -35.71 -0.12
CA ASP A 196 -16.35 -34.46 -0.86
C ASP A 196 -14.89 -33.99 -0.71
N TRP A 197 -14.01 -34.49 -1.59
CA TRP A 197 -12.59 -34.11 -1.61
C TRP A 197 -12.34 -32.60 -1.78
N SER A 198 -13.21 -31.91 -2.53
CA SER A 198 -13.11 -30.46 -2.76
C SER A 198 -13.41 -29.64 -1.51
N LEU A 199 -14.39 -30.05 -0.70
CA LEU A 199 -14.69 -29.44 0.60
C LEU A 199 -13.56 -29.72 1.58
N PHE A 200 -13.01 -30.93 1.58
CA PHE A 200 -11.86 -31.29 2.40
C PHE A 200 -10.66 -30.37 2.15
N LEU A 201 -10.24 -30.21 0.90
CA LEU A 201 -9.13 -29.31 0.57
C LEU A 201 -9.42 -27.86 0.96
N LYS A 202 -10.65 -27.35 0.74
CA LYS A 202 -11.02 -26.00 1.16
C LYS A 202 -10.89 -25.81 2.67
N VAL A 203 -11.36 -26.77 3.46
CA VAL A 203 -11.28 -26.76 4.93
C VAL A 203 -9.83 -26.87 5.40
N VAL A 204 -9.02 -27.73 4.77
CA VAL A 204 -7.58 -27.86 5.10
C VAL A 204 -6.84 -26.56 4.79
N ILE A 205 -7.08 -25.96 3.62
CA ILE A 205 -6.45 -24.68 3.26
C ILE A 205 -6.91 -23.57 4.21
N SER A 206 -8.20 -23.50 4.57
CA SER A 206 -8.68 -22.47 5.51
C SER A 206 -8.11 -22.65 6.91
N LEU A 207 -8.02 -23.89 7.41
CA LEU A 207 -7.35 -24.23 8.67
C LEU A 207 -5.85 -23.92 8.63
N LEU A 208 -5.18 -24.14 7.49
CA LEU A 208 -3.77 -23.82 7.30
C LEU A 208 -3.54 -22.30 7.39
N ILE A 209 -4.39 -21.52 6.71
CA ILE A 209 -4.35 -20.05 6.79
C ILE A 209 -4.61 -19.60 8.23
N LEU A 210 -5.62 -20.16 8.89
CA LEU A 210 -5.96 -19.85 10.28
C LEU A 210 -4.81 -20.20 11.25
N SER A 211 -4.14 -21.33 11.02
CA SER A 211 -2.97 -21.77 11.79
C SER A 211 -1.79 -20.81 11.62
N PHE A 212 -1.49 -20.39 10.39
CA PHE A 212 -0.47 -19.39 10.13
C PHE A 212 -0.79 -18.04 10.80
N LEU A 213 -2.06 -17.63 10.75
CA LEU A 213 -2.53 -16.40 11.38
C LEU A 213 -2.45 -16.47 12.91
N GLY A 214 -2.72 -17.65 13.49
CA GLY A 214 -2.61 -17.90 14.93
C GLY A 214 -1.18 -18.07 15.44
N ALA A 215 -0.22 -18.45 14.58
CA ALA A 215 1.19 -18.58 14.94
C ALA A 215 1.85 -17.22 15.20
N ILE A 216 1.33 -16.14 14.60
CA ILE A 216 1.81 -14.78 14.85
C ILE A 216 1.10 -14.25 16.10
N PRO A 217 1.82 -13.93 17.19
CA PRO A 217 1.17 -13.36 18.35
C PRO A 217 0.57 -12.00 17.99
N PHE A 218 -0.64 -11.74 18.47
CA PHE A 218 -1.37 -10.49 18.21
C PHE A 218 -0.56 -9.25 18.56
N GLN A 219 0.31 -9.34 19.57
CA GLN A 219 1.24 -8.27 19.95
C GLN A 219 2.15 -7.88 18.79
N THR A 220 2.78 -8.85 18.14
CA THR A 220 3.67 -8.62 17.00
C THR A 220 2.92 -8.05 15.80
N LEU A 221 1.71 -8.54 15.53
CA LEU A 221 0.87 -8.01 14.46
C LEU A 221 0.52 -6.54 14.68
N PHE A 222 0.29 -6.12 15.92
CA PHE A 222 -0.01 -4.72 16.23
C PHE A 222 1.24 -3.84 16.24
N ILE A 223 2.35 -4.30 16.84
CA ILE A 223 3.61 -3.54 16.93
C ILE A 223 4.23 -3.33 15.55
N ILE A 224 4.24 -4.35 14.69
CA ILE A 224 4.88 -4.30 13.37
C ILE A 224 3.87 -3.95 12.29
N GLY A 225 2.73 -4.63 12.28
CA GLY A 225 1.73 -4.47 11.22
C GLY A 225 1.13 -3.07 11.16
N LEU A 226 0.93 -2.42 12.31
CA LEU A 226 0.37 -1.07 12.33
C LEU A 226 1.35 -0.03 11.75
N PRO A 227 2.61 0.12 12.20
CA PRO A 227 3.56 1.03 11.56
C PRO A 227 3.82 0.69 10.09
N VAL A 228 3.90 -0.60 9.74
CA VAL A 228 4.07 -1.03 8.35
C VAL A 228 2.89 -0.59 7.51
N ALA A 229 1.65 -0.73 7.98
CA ALA A 229 0.47 -0.25 7.26
C ALA A 229 0.54 1.27 7.05
N PHE A 230 0.78 2.04 8.11
CA PHE A 230 0.92 3.51 8.00
C PHE A 230 2.03 3.92 7.03
N ALA A 231 3.21 3.30 7.14
CA ALA A 231 4.34 3.58 6.26
C ALA A 231 4.06 3.15 4.82
N ALA A 232 3.39 2.01 4.61
CA ALA A 232 3.05 1.50 3.29
C ALA A 232 2.06 2.43 2.59
N PHE A 233 1.01 2.88 3.27
CA PHE A 233 0.05 3.83 2.68
C PHE A 233 0.67 5.19 2.41
N TYR A 234 1.52 5.69 3.32
CA TYR A 234 2.25 6.93 3.11
C TYR A 234 3.24 6.84 1.93
N LEU A 235 4.00 5.73 1.85
CA LEU A 235 4.94 5.49 0.76
C LEU A 235 4.22 5.28 -0.58
N TYR A 236 3.07 4.60 -0.56
CA TYR A 236 2.21 4.44 -1.73
C TYR A 236 1.69 5.78 -2.21
N GLU A 237 1.24 6.67 -1.31
CA GLU A 237 0.74 7.97 -1.73
C GLU A 237 1.83 8.84 -2.37
N LYS A 238 3.07 8.74 -1.88
CA LYS A 238 4.23 9.48 -2.43
C LYS A 238 4.69 8.94 -3.78
N ASN A 239 4.63 7.62 -3.97
CA ASN A 239 5.17 6.94 -5.16
C ASN A 239 4.09 6.26 -6.02
N GLU A 240 2.83 6.71 -5.94
CA GLU A 240 1.67 6.02 -6.54
C GLU A 240 1.91 5.73 -8.02
N GLN A 241 2.37 6.70 -8.79
CA GLN A 241 2.60 6.54 -10.24
C GLN A 241 3.65 5.48 -10.56
N ALA A 242 4.75 5.42 -9.79
CA ALA A 242 5.81 4.45 -9.98
C ALA A 242 5.39 3.03 -9.53
N ILE A 243 4.63 2.94 -8.43
CA ILE A 243 4.14 1.65 -7.92
C ILE A 243 3.07 1.09 -8.85
N ASP A 244 2.14 1.93 -9.33
CA ASP A 244 1.10 1.51 -10.28
C ASP A 244 1.70 1.07 -11.61
N SER A 245 2.73 1.75 -12.13
CA SER A 245 3.39 1.32 -13.37
C SER A 245 4.09 -0.03 -13.19
N MET A 246 4.79 -0.23 -12.07
CA MET A 246 5.42 -1.50 -11.73
C MET A 246 4.38 -2.62 -11.55
N PHE A 247 3.24 -2.33 -10.93
CA PHE A 247 2.17 -3.28 -10.71
C PHE A 247 1.47 -3.65 -12.02
N LEU A 248 1.19 -2.68 -12.89
CA LEU A 248 0.65 -2.91 -14.23
C LEU A 248 1.62 -3.75 -15.08
N GLU A 249 2.92 -3.47 -15.01
CA GLU A 249 3.94 -4.24 -15.70
C GLU A 249 3.98 -5.69 -15.17
N ALA A 250 4.00 -5.89 -13.86
CA ALA A 250 3.97 -7.21 -13.23
C ALA A 250 2.69 -7.99 -13.58
N LEU A 251 1.52 -7.35 -13.55
CA LEU A 251 0.27 -7.97 -13.98
C LEU A 251 0.31 -8.35 -15.46
N SER A 252 0.90 -7.51 -16.31
CA SER A 252 1.05 -7.83 -17.73
C SER A 252 1.96 -9.05 -17.94
N LEU A 253 3.01 -9.21 -17.13
CA LEU A 253 3.89 -10.38 -17.15
C LEU A 253 3.16 -11.64 -16.67
N VAL A 254 2.42 -11.56 -15.57
CA VAL A 254 1.61 -12.69 -15.05
C VAL A 254 0.55 -13.09 -16.08
N CYS A 255 -0.12 -12.14 -16.71
CA CYS A 255 -1.09 -12.40 -17.78
C CYS A 255 -0.44 -13.03 -19.02
N LYS A 256 0.74 -12.56 -19.44
CA LYS A 256 1.52 -13.17 -20.52
C LYS A 256 1.87 -14.62 -20.18
N MET A 257 2.44 -14.87 -19.00
CA MET A 257 2.77 -16.22 -18.54
C MET A 257 1.54 -17.13 -18.48
N LYS A 258 0.41 -16.63 -17.96
CA LYS A 258 -0.84 -17.39 -17.95
C LYS A 258 -1.32 -17.71 -19.36
N SER A 259 -1.25 -16.75 -20.28
CA SER A 259 -1.62 -16.96 -21.69
C SER A 259 -0.71 -17.96 -22.38
N ASP A 260 0.59 -17.94 -22.10
CA ASP A 260 1.58 -18.85 -22.67
C ASP A 260 1.40 -20.28 -22.12
N ILE A 261 1.13 -20.41 -20.82
CA ILE A 261 0.77 -21.70 -20.20
C ILE A 261 -0.51 -22.25 -20.83
N THR A 262 -1.53 -21.40 -21.02
CA THR A 262 -2.82 -21.82 -21.59
C THR A 262 -2.65 -22.25 -23.05
N LYS A 263 -1.87 -21.51 -23.85
CA LYS A 263 -1.53 -21.88 -25.24
C LYS A 263 -0.72 -23.18 -25.31
N LYS A 264 0.22 -23.40 -24.38
CA LYS A 264 1.04 -24.62 -24.32
C LYS A 264 0.21 -25.85 -23.94
N VAL A 265 -0.74 -25.70 -23.01
CA VAL A 265 -1.69 -26.76 -22.62
C VAL A 265 -2.71 -27.05 -23.74
N ALA A 266 -3.21 -26.02 -24.43
CA ALA A 266 -4.10 -26.22 -25.59
C ALA A 266 -3.38 -26.84 -26.80
N GLY A 267 -2.09 -26.53 -26.99
CA GLY A 267 -1.24 -27.13 -28.02
C GLY A 267 -0.86 -28.58 -27.77
N SER A 268 -0.78 -29.02 -26.51
CA SER A 268 -0.53 -30.44 -26.19
C SER A 268 -1.78 -31.30 -26.39
N LYS A 269 -2.98 -30.78 -26.12
CA LYS A 269 -4.26 -31.48 -26.36
C LYS A 269 -4.62 -31.67 -27.84
N LYS A 270 -3.92 -31.02 -28.77
CA LYS A 270 -4.16 -31.11 -30.22
C LYS A 270 -3.22 -32.09 -30.93
N LYS A 271 -2.31 -32.74 -30.19
CA LYS A 271 -1.29 -33.67 -30.68
C LYS A 271 -1.49 -35.12 -30.23
N ASP A 272 -2.56 -35.40 -29.50
CA ASP A 272 -3.10 -36.74 -29.24
C ASP A 272 -4.37 -36.94 -30.09
#